data_AF-G7VEW9-F1
#
_entry.id   AF-G7VEW9-F1
#
_cell.length_a   1.000
_cell.length_b   1.000
_cell.length_c   1.000
_cell.angle_alpha   90.00
_cell.angle_beta   90.00
_cell.angle_gamma   90.00
#
_symmetry.space_group_name_H-M   'P 1'
#
loop_
_entity.id
_entity.type
_entity.pdbx_description
1 polymer ?
#
loop_
_entity_poly.entity_id
_entity_poly.type
_entity_poly.pdbx_seq_one_letter_code
_entity_poly.pdbx_strand_id
1 'polypeptide(L)'
;MARRAYVQGLAQRRVKYRFDIDPPAPIRQWVSENLERVGHLLEGEWGGVFCPSAQLPGLGLLLIEWMGGHLAADVSICAPVSHPAPPQFVFDVPVGRVDICVEPIAPVGRAVEYVKICTPTVKMLGRVTLRRSFGVVKYRGLLFATEIRYGADQRGGVRLEIARYSCTQHDTWDAVRKLKKILSSRY
;
A
#
# COMPACT_ATOMS: atom_id res chain seq x y z
N MET A 1 6.46 21.02 4.42
CA MET A 1 5.51 20.77 3.30
C MET A 1 6.08 19.64 2.46
N ALA A 2 5.36 18.52 2.28
CA ALA A 2 5.92 17.33 1.61
C ALA A 2 5.89 17.47 0.08
N ARG A 3 6.99 17.15 -0.61
CA ARG A 3 7.03 17.11 -2.09
C ARG A 3 6.74 15.70 -2.59
N ARG A 4 5.86 15.56 -3.58
CA ARG A 4 5.40 14.26 -4.11
C ARG A 4 6.02 13.93 -5.47
N ALA A 5 6.44 12.69 -5.67
CA ALA A 5 6.90 12.18 -6.96
C ALA A 5 6.49 10.71 -7.18
N TYR A 6 6.30 10.30 -8.43
CA TYR A 6 6.19 8.88 -8.78
C TYR A 6 7.56 8.35 -9.16
N VAL A 7 7.95 7.21 -8.61
CA VAL A 7 9.26 6.60 -8.87
C VAL A 7 9.11 5.10 -9.10
N GLN A 8 10.13 4.47 -9.68
CA GLN A 8 10.18 3.01 -9.76
C GLN A 8 10.36 2.42 -8.35
N GLY A 9 9.51 1.46 -8.00
CA GLY A 9 9.59 0.63 -6.79
C GLY A 9 10.06 -0.79 -7.10
N LEU A 10 9.95 -1.67 -6.10
CA LEU A 10 10.43 -3.05 -6.18
C LEU A 10 9.59 -3.91 -7.14
N ALA A 11 8.26 -3.80 -7.08
CA ALA A 11 7.35 -4.52 -7.98
C ALA A 11 6.88 -3.66 -9.15
N GLN A 12 6.64 -2.38 -8.89
CA GLN A 12 6.01 -1.46 -9.84
C GLN A 12 6.29 -0.02 -9.41
N ARG A 13 5.60 0.95 -10.01
CA ARG A 13 5.68 2.34 -9.57
C ARG A 13 5.21 2.48 -8.10
N ARG A 14 5.85 3.38 -7.37
CA ARG A 14 5.47 3.80 -6.02
C ARG A 14 5.38 5.32 -5.94
N VAL A 15 4.66 5.83 -4.94
CA VAL A 15 4.62 7.27 -4.66
C VAL A 15 5.64 7.57 -3.58
N LYS A 16 6.36 8.67 -3.74
CA LYS A 16 7.41 9.14 -2.85
C LYS A 16 7.08 10.51 -2.29
N TYR A 17 7.23 10.65 -0.98
CA TYR A 17 7.01 11.84 -0.17
C TYR A 17 8.33 12.28 0.42
N ARG A 18 8.80 13.47 0.04
CA ARG A 18 10.03 14.05 0.58
C ARG A 18 9.71 14.93 1.77
N PHE A 19 10.46 14.73 2.85
CA PHE A 19 10.50 15.57 4.03
C PHE A 19 11.92 16.08 4.21
N ASP A 20 12.09 17.40 4.15
CA ASP A 20 13.35 18.07 4.48
C ASP A 20 13.41 18.24 6.01
N ILE A 21 14.57 18.00 6.60
CA ILE A 21 14.80 17.96 8.05
C ILE A 21 15.86 19.01 8.39
N ASP A 22 15.44 20.05 9.10
CA ASP A 22 16.29 21.17 9.48
C ASP A 22 15.99 21.60 10.93
N PRO A 23 16.97 21.49 11.86
CA PRO A 23 18.32 20.95 11.66
C PRO A 23 18.33 19.44 11.38
N PRO A 24 19.38 18.89 10.76
CA PRO A 24 19.50 17.44 10.52
C PRO A 24 19.33 16.63 11.81
N ALA A 25 18.56 15.54 11.73
CA ALA A 25 18.24 14.70 12.88
C ALA A 25 18.34 13.20 12.54
N PRO A 26 18.58 12.32 13.53
CA PRO A 26 18.51 10.87 13.33
C PRO A 26 17.16 10.44 12.77
N ILE A 27 17.16 9.46 11.86
CA ILE A 27 15.93 8.93 11.25
C ILE A 27 14.99 8.40 12.33
N ARG A 28 15.52 7.65 13.32
CA ARG A 28 14.73 7.08 14.41
C ARG A 28 14.02 8.15 15.21
N GLN A 29 14.73 9.22 15.57
CA GLN A 29 14.16 10.36 16.26
C GLN A 29 13.08 11.02 15.40
N TRP A 30 13.40 11.36 14.15
CA TRP A 30 12.44 12.02 13.26
C TRP A 30 11.16 11.20 13.07
N VAL A 31 11.27 9.88 12.90
CA VAL A 31 10.10 8.98 12.80
C VAL A 31 9.29 9.02 14.09
N SER A 32 9.92 8.92 15.26
CA SER A 32 9.18 8.95 16.53
C SER A 32 8.38 10.25 16.74
N GLU A 33 8.88 11.37 16.21
CA GLU A 33 8.24 12.68 16.35
C GLU A 33 7.19 12.96 15.26
N ASN A 34 7.28 12.31 14.09
CA ASN A 34 6.51 12.68 12.89
C ASN A 34 5.61 11.56 12.35
N LEU A 35 5.68 10.33 12.85
CA LEU A 35 4.95 9.19 12.30
C LEU A 35 3.43 9.41 12.29
N GLU A 36 2.87 9.98 13.36
CA GLU A 36 1.44 10.30 13.45
C GLU A 36 1.02 11.32 12.37
N ARG A 37 1.81 12.40 12.21
CA ARG A 37 1.58 13.42 11.18
C ARG A 37 1.69 12.83 9.77
N VAL A 38 2.64 11.94 9.53
CA VAL A 38 2.76 11.20 8.28
C VAL A 38 1.53 10.33 8.07
N GLY A 39 1.06 9.64 9.11
CA GLY A 39 -0.17 8.84 9.08
C GLY A 39 -1.36 9.65 8.60
N HIS A 40 -1.67 10.76 9.26
CA HIS A 40 -2.78 11.63 8.87
C HIS A 40 -2.66 12.20 7.45
N LEU A 41 -1.44 12.54 7.02
CA LEU A 41 -1.19 12.97 5.64
C LEU A 41 -1.57 11.86 4.65
N LEU A 42 -1.13 10.62 4.90
CA LEU A 42 -1.37 9.48 4.01
C LEU A 42 -2.84 9.06 4.02
N GLU A 43 -3.48 9.03 5.19
CA GLU A 43 -4.91 8.73 5.36
C GLU A 43 -5.77 9.74 4.59
N GLY A 44 -5.50 11.04 4.77
CA GLY A 44 -6.22 12.10 4.08
C GLY A 44 -5.98 12.10 2.57
N GLU A 45 -4.75 11.84 2.12
CA GLU A 45 -4.47 11.82 0.68
C GLU A 45 -5.10 10.60 0.03
N TRP A 46 -4.90 9.40 0.57
CA TRP A 46 -5.30 8.16 -0.09
C TRP A 46 -6.75 7.77 0.19
N GLY A 47 -7.36 8.28 1.26
CA GLY A 47 -8.68 7.86 1.71
C GLY A 47 -8.62 6.45 2.29
N GLY A 48 -8.06 6.31 3.49
CA GLY A 48 -7.83 5.01 4.10
C GLY A 48 -7.37 5.11 5.54
N VAL A 49 -6.90 3.99 6.07
CA VAL A 49 -6.38 3.86 7.44
C VAL A 49 -4.90 3.50 7.38
N PHE A 50 -4.08 4.26 8.11
CA PHE A 50 -2.67 3.93 8.28
C PHE A 50 -2.47 3.10 9.55
N CYS A 51 -1.91 1.90 9.37
CA CYS A 51 -1.58 0.96 10.42
C CYS A 51 -0.08 1.05 10.72
N PRO A 52 0.35 1.86 11.71
CA PRO A 52 1.76 2.09 11.97
C PRO A 52 2.48 0.83 12.45
N SER A 53 3.77 0.73 12.15
CA SER A 53 4.70 -0.29 12.63
C SER A 53 5.93 0.37 13.25
N ALA A 54 6.49 -0.25 14.28
CA ALA A 54 7.71 0.19 14.93
C ALA A 54 9.01 -0.32 14.25
N GLN A 55 8.88 -1.05 13.12
CA GLN A 55 10.00 -1.79 12.52
C GLN A 55 10.61 -1.08 11.31
N LEU A 56 11.61 -0.24 11.56
CA LEU A 56 12.37 0.41 10.49
C LEU A 56 13.07 -0.62 9.57
N PRO A 57 13.10 -0.39 8.23
CA PRO A 57 12.65 0.82 7.53
C PRO A 57 11.14 0.88 7.24
N GLY A 58 10.38 -0.16 7.59
CA GLY A 58 8.93 -0.16 7.50
C GLY A 58 8.30 0.81 8.49
N LEU A 59 7.37 1.63 8.01
CA LEU A 59 6.58 2.54 8.83
C LEU A 59 5.19 2.00 9.10
N GLY A 60 4.70 1.07 8.26
CA GLY A 60 3.40 0.44 8.46
C GLY A 60 2.73 0.01 7.17
N LEU A 61 1.45 -0.31 7.29
CA LEU A 61 0.55 -0.69 6.21
C LEU A 61 -0.48 0.41 6.00
N LEU A 62 -0.69 0.84 4.76
CA LEU A 62 -1.80 1.71 4.40
C LEU A 62 -2.92 0.87 3.76
N LEU A 63 -4.08 0.87 4.40
CA LEU A 63 -5.31 0.23 3.92
C LEU A 63 -6.21 1.28 3.27
N ILE A 64 -6.20 1.33 1.95
CA ILE A 64 -6.92 2.32 1.15
C ILE A 64 -8.34 1.82 0.91
N GLU A 65 -9.34 2.62 1.26
CA GLU A 65 -10.76 2.31 1.02
C GLU A 65 -11.06 2.34 -0.48
N TRP A 66 -11.62 1.24 -0.98
CA TRP A 66 -11.99 1.09 -2.38
C TRP A 66 -13.21 0.18 -2.52
N MET A 67 -14.34 0.77 -2.92
CA MET A 67 -15.62 0.05 -3.12
C MET A 67 -16.06 -0.75 -1.87
N GLY A 68 -15.79 -0.21 -0.68
CA GLY A 68 -16.03 -0.85 0.61
C GLY A 68 -15.02 -1.95 0.99
N GLY A 69 -14.18 -2.38 0.05
CA GLY A 69 -13.02 -3.23 0.32
C GLY A 69 -11.75 -2.42 0.53
N HIS A 70 -10.61 -3.11 0.67
CA HIS A 70 -9.31 -2.45 0.85
C HIS A 70 -8.34 -2.75 -0.30
N LEU A 71 -7.53 -1.75 -0.65
CA LEU A 71 -6.27 -1.91 -1.39
C LEU A 71 -5.10 -1.72 -0.41
N ALA A 72 -4.08 -2.57 -0.50
CA ALA A 72 -2.95 -2.56 0.45
C ALA A 72 -1.71 -1.88 -0.14
N ALA A 73 -1.05 -1.03 0.65
CA ALA A 73 0.27 -0.48 0.33
C ALA A 73 1.23 -0.54 1.53
N ASP A 74 2.47 -0.95 1.27
CA ASP A 74 3.57 -0.79 2.21
C ASP A 74 3.95 0.69 2.31
N VAL A 75 4.16 1.17 3.54
CA VAL A 75 4.73 2.49 3.80
C VAL A 75 6.10 2.28 4.44
N SER A 76 7.15 2.77 3.79
CA SER A 76 8.52 2.56 4.25
C SER A 76 9.44 3.73 3.90
N ILE A 77 10.55 3.84 4.62
CA ILE A 77 11.62 4.78 4.31
C ILE A 77 12.36 4.26 3.08
N CYS A 78 12.45 5.10 2.05
CA CYS A 78 13.10 4.74 0.79
C CYS A 78 14.29 5.63 0.42
N ALA A 79 14.53 6.69 1.20
CA ALA A 79 15.80 7.41 1.23
C ALA A 79 16.02 8.03 2.61
N PRO A 80 17.27 8.08 3.11
CA PRO A 80 18.49 7.57 2.48
C PRO A 80 18.63 6.04 2.53
N VAL A 81 17.68 5.36 3.19
CA VAL A 81 17.65 3.90 3.28
C VAL A 81 17.09 3.31 1.99
N SER A 82 17.96 2.79 1.13
CA SER A 82 17.57 2.09 -0.10
C SER A 82 17.61 0.56 0.04
N HIS A 83 18.23 0.06 1.11
CA HIS A 83 18.34 -1.37 1.39
C HIS A 83 17.16 -1.85 2.25
N PRO A 84 16.55 -3.02 1.95
CA PRO A 84 15.42 -3.57 2.72
C PRO A 84 15.76 -3.98 4.16
N ALA A 85 17.01 -4.36 4.39
CA ALA A 85 17.54 -4.76 5.69
C ALA A 85 18.84 -3.99 5.94
N PRO A 86 18.77 -2.67 6.14
CA PRO A 86 19.95 -1.85 6.37
C PRO A 86 20.57 -2.20 7.73
N PRO A 87 21.87 -1.95 7.94
CA PRO A 87 22.44 -1.98 9.27
C PRO A 87 21.72 -1.01 10.22
N GLN A 88 21.52 -1.40 11.49
CA GLN A 88 20.73 -0.62 12.46
C GLN A 88 21.29 0.80 12.67
N PHE A 89 22.61 0.97 12.63
CA PHE A 89 23.25 2.27 12.84
C PHE A 89 22.82 3.34 11.83
N VAL A 90 22.34 2.94 10.64
CA VAL A 90 21.88 3.89 9.60
C VAL A 90 20.71 4.74 10.10
N PHE A 91 19.91 4.24 11.03
CA PHE A 91 18.77 4.96 11.58
C PHE A 91 19.14 6.00 12.65
N ASP A 92 20.37 5.94 13.15
CA ASP A 92 20.86 6.81 14.22
C ASP A 92 21.76 7.94 13.69
N VAL A 93 22.12 7.90 12.40
CA VAL A 93 22.90 8.96 11.72
C VAL A 93 22.00 10.16 11.42
N PRO A 94 22.41 11.40 11.76
CA PRO A 94 21.68 12.61 11.39
C PRO A 94 21.58 12.80 9.87
N VAL A 95 20.37 13.09 9.40
CA VAL A 95 20.08 13.30 7.98
C VAL A 95 19.30 14.59 7.78
N GLY A 96 19.59 15.32 6.71
CA GLY A 96 18.83 16.52 6.34
C GLY A 96 17.56 16.23 5.54
N ARG A 97 17.25 14.95 5.29
CA ARG A 97 16.11 14.54 4.46
C ARG A 97 15.73 13.08 4.69
N VAL A 98 14.43 12.84 4.71
CA VAL A 98 13.83 11.50 4.64
C VAL A 98 12.81 11.45 3.51
N ASP A 99 12.89 10.42 2.67
CA ASP A 99 11.83 10.10 1.71
C ASP A 99 11.04 8.90 2.22
N ILE A 100 9.71 9.06 2.29
CA ILE A 100 8.76 7.99 2.58
C ILE A 100 8.14 7.53 1.26
N CYS A 101 8.05 6.22 1.07
CA CYS A 101 7.44 5.62 -0.09
C CYS A 101 6.17 4.86 0.28
N VAL A 102 5.16 4.99 -0.58
CA VAL A 102 3.92 4.21 -0.57
C VAL A 102 3.97 3.29 -1.79
N GLU A 103 4.19 2.00 -1.57
CA GLU A 103 4.30 0.99 -2.61
C GLU A 103 3.12 0.01 -2.53
N PRO A 104 2.34 -0.19 -3.60
CA PRO A 104 1.28 -1.19 -3.59
C PRO A 104 1.87 -2.57 -3.32
N ILE A 105 1.20 -3.35 -2.48
CA ILE A 105 1.56 -4.73 -2.16
C ILE A 105 0.35 -5.64 -2.34
N ALA A 106 0.58 -6.95 -2.41
CA ALA A 106 -0.52 -7.89 -2.32
C ALA A 106 -0.92 -8.08 -0.84
N PRO A 107 -2.21 -8.24 -0.53
CA PRO A 107 -2.64 -8.62 0.80
C PRO A 107 -2.09 -10.00 1.15
N VAL A 108 -1.39 -10.12 2.28
CA VAL A 108 -0.86 -11.39 2.80
C VAL A 108 -1.66 -11.95 3.97
N GLY A 109 -2.33 -11.08 4.74
CA GLY A 109 -3.24 -11.47 5.80
C GLY A 109 -4.57 -12.02 5.26
N ARG A 110 -5.31 -12.72 6.12
CA ARG A 110 -6.68 -13.18 5.81
C ARG A 110 -7.62 -11.98 5.78
N ALA A 111 -8.56 -11.98 4.84
CA ALA A 111 -9.66 -11.05 4.84
C ALA A 111 -10.49 -11.22 6.13
N VAL A 112 -10.84 -10.10 6.77
CA VAL A 112 -11.71 -10.11 7.96
C VAL A 112 -13.18 -10.12 7.56
N GLU A 113 -13.51 -9.52 6.43
CA GLU A 113 -14.84 -9.56 5.83
C GLU A 113 -14.75 -9.40 4.32
N TYR A 114 -15.85 -9.71 3.65
CA TYR A 114 -16.03 -9.46 2.23
C TYR A 114 -17.26 -8.59 2.02
N VAL A 115 -17.06 -7.45 1.39
CA VAL A 115 -18.15 -6.54 0.99
C VAL A 115 -18.71 -6.99 -0.35
N LYS A 116 -20.03 -7.20 -0.39
CA LYS A 116 -20.74 -7.62 -1.59
C LYS A 116 -21.16 -6.40 -2.39
N ILE A 117 -20.79 -6.39 -3.67
CA ILE A 117 -21.27 -5.42 -4.64
C ILE A 117 -21.88 -6.14 -5.83
N CYS A 118 -23.02 -5.63 -6.30
CA CYS A 118 -23.67 -6.11 -7.51
C CYS A 118 -23.50 -5.03 -8.58
N THR A 119 -22.96 -5.40 -9.73
CA THR A 119 -22.72 -4.46 -10.84
C THR A 119 -23.10 -5.12 -12.16
N PRO A 120 -23.65 -4.38 -13.14
CA PRO A 120 -23.93 -4.94 -14.47
C PRO A 120 -22.67 -5.50 -15.14
N THR A 121 -21.51 -4.85 -14.95
CA THR A 121 -20.23 -5.30 -15.48
C THR A 121 -19.06 -4.76 -14.67
N VAL A 122 -18.01 -5.56 -14.52
CA VAL A 122 -16.77 -5.18 -13.81
C VAL A 122 -16.13 -3.92 -14.38
N LYS A 123 -16.31 -3.64 -15.68
CA LYS A 123 -15.78 -2.43 -16.33
C LYS A 123 -16.35 -1.13 -15.75
N MET A 124 -17.55 -1.17 -15.15
CA MET A 124 -18.15 0.01 -14.50
C MET A 124 -17.43 0.42 -13.22
N LEU A 125 -16.65 -0.48 -12.62
CA LEU A 125 -15.84 -0.21 -11.44
C LEU A 125 -14.48 0.43 -11.78
N GLY A 126 -14.31 0.83 -13.04
CA GLY A 126 -13.10 1.42 -13.57
C GLY A 126 -12.17 0.39 -14.20
N ARG A 127 -10.85 0.62 -14.09
CA ARG A 127 -9.82 -0.23 -14.68
C ARG A 127 -9.50 -1.40 -13.76
N VAL A 128 -10.45 -2.31 -13.64
CA VAL A 128 -10.34 -3.56 -12.88
C VAL A 128 -10.14 -4.72 -13.84
N THR A 129 -9.18 -5.58 -13.53
CA THR A 129 -8.93 -6.82 -14.25
C THR A 129 -9.04 -7.98 -13.26
N LEU A 130 -9.99 -8.88 -13.51
CA LEU A 130 -10.14 -10.08 -12.68
C LEU A 130 -9.09 -11.13 -13.04
N ARG A 131 -8.62 -11.80 -11.99
CA ARG A 131 -7.77 -12.99 -11.97
C ARG A 131 -8.42 -14.00 -11.04
N ARG A 132 -8.05 -15.28 -11.12
CA ARG A 132 -8.70 -16.39 -10.39
C ARG A 132 -9.19 -16.04 -8.97
N SER A 133 -8.33 -15.44 -8.14
CA SER A 133 -8.66 -15.09 -6.75
C SER A 133 -8.38 -13.63 -6.39
N PHE A 134 -8.10 -12.78 -7.40
CA PHE A 134 -7.68 -11.40 -7.18
C PHE A 134 -8.30 -10.47 -8.23
N GLY A 135 -8.60 -9.23 -7.83
CA GLY A 135 -8.77 -8.11 -8.73
C GLY A 135 -7.49 -7.30 -8.80
N VAL A 136 -7.02 -7.00 -10.01
CA VAL A 136 -5.99 -5.99 -10.25
C VAL A 136 -6.67 -4.68 -10.60
N VAL A 137 -6.48 -3.66 -9.75
CA VAL A 137 -7.16 -2.36 -9.81
C VAL A 137 -6.15 -1.29 -10.14
N LYS A 138 -6.35 -0.53 -11.23
CA LYS A 138 -5.57 0.67 -11.48
C LYS A 138 -6.15 1.85 -10.68
N TYR A 139 -5.49 2.21 -9.59
CA TYR A 139 -5.89 3.32 -8.72
C TYR A 139 -4.77 4.35 -8.64
N ARG A 140 -5.10 5.62 -8.96
CA ARG A 140 -4.14 6.75 -8.98
C ARG A 140 -2.84 6.47 -9.75
N GLY A 141 -2.93 5.75 -10.86
CA GLY A 141 -1.78 5.44 -11.71
C GLY A 141 -0.92 4.26 -11.26
N LEU A 142 -1.26 3.60 -10.15
CA LEU A 142 -0.62 2.38 -9.64
C LEU A 142 -1.54 1.17 -9.82
N LEU A 143 -0.98 -0.05 -9.78
CA LEU A 143 -1.74 -1.30 -9.87
C LEU A 143 -1.82 -1.97 -8.50
N PHE A 144 -3.00 -2.01 -7.90
CA PHE A 144 -3.22 -2.71 -6.64
C PHE A 144 -3.76 -4.10 -6.90
N ALA A 145 -3.39 -5.07 -6.07
CA ALA A 145 -4.08 -6.35 -6.02
C ALA A 145 -4.93 -6.40 -4.75
N THR A 146 -6.16 -6.90 -4.87
CA THR A 146 -7.02 -7.19 -3.73
C THR A 146 -7.74 -8.51 -3.97
N GLU A 147 -7.99 -9.29 -2.91
CA GLU A 147 -8.76 -10.51 -3.02
C GLU A 147 -10.19 -10.19 -3.45
N ILE A 148 -10.62 -10.82 -4.54
CA ILE A 148 -11.98 -10.69 -5.07
C ILE A 148 -12.50 -12.08 -5.39
N ARG A 149 -13.71 -12.36 -4.92
CA ARG A 149 -14.54 -13.48 -5.40
C ARG A 149 -15.61 -12.93 -6.32
N TYR A 150 -15.96 -13.67 -7.35
CA TYR A 150 -16.96 -13.21 -8.31
C TYR A 150 -17.84 -14.33 -8.83
N GLY A 151 -19.05 -13.98 -9.24
CA GLY A 151 -20.02 -14.89 -9.84
C GLY A 151 -21.13 -14.13 -10.55
N ALA A 152 -22.05 -14.87 -11.18
CA ALA A 152 -23.25 -14.28 -11.77
C ALA A 152 -24.20 -13.78 -10.67
N ASP A 153 -24.82 -12.62 -10.90
CA ASP A 153 -25.92 -12.14 -10.06
C ASP A 153 -27.26 -12.70 -10.55
N GLN A 154 -28.16 -13.07 -9.64
CA GLN A 154 -29.46 -13.66 -9.98
C GLN A 154 -30.37 -12.71 -10.77
N ARG A 155 -30.17 -11.39 -10.64
CA ARG A 155 -30.92 -10.36 -11.36
C ARG A 155 -30.24 -9.91 -12.65
N GLY A 156 -29.16 -10.60 -13.05
CA GLY A 156 -28.31 -10.23 -14.18
C GLY A 156 -27.13 -9.36 -13.76
N GLY A 157 -25.99 -9.57 -14.41
CA GLY A 157 -24.72 -8.90 -14.10
C GLY A 157 -23.77 -9.76 -13.27
N VAL A 158 -22.88 -9.09 -12.53
CA VAL A 158 -21.79 -9.70 -11.77
C VAL A 158 -21.90 -9.32 -10.30
N ARG A 159 -21.87 -10.33 -9.44
CA ARG A 159 -21.68 -10.16 -8.00
C ARG A 159 -20.19 -10.28 -7.70
N LEU A 160 -19.63 -9.28 -7.03
CA LEU A 160 -18.26 -9.30 -6.53
C LEU A 160 -18.28 -9.26 -5.00
N GLU A 161 -17.38 -10.01 -4.40
CA GLU A 161 -17.09 -9.97 -2.97
C GLU A 161 -15.65 -9.46 -2.82
N ILE A 162 -15.50 -8.22 -2.34
CA ILE A 162 -14.20 -7.56 -2.21
C ILE A 162 -13.75 -7.66 -0.75
N ALA A 163 -12.53 -8.14 -0.54
CA ALA A 163 -11.98 -8.31 0.80
C ALA A 163 -11.69 -6.97 1.51
N ARG A 164 -11.94 -6.97 2.82
CA ARG A 164 -11.37 -6.02 3.77
C ARG A 164 -10.34 -6.73 4.66
N TYR A 165 -9.37 -5.96 5.09
CA TYR A 165 -8.28 -6.41 5.95
C TYR A 165 -8.25 -5.60 7.23
N SER A 166 -7.80 -6.20 8.33
CA SER A 166 -7.46 -5.49 9.56
C SER A 166 -6.02 -5.01 9.54
N CYS A 167 -5.70 -4.06 10.42
CA CYS A 167 -4.31 -3.70 10.71
C CYS A 167 -3.58 -4.93 11.27
N THR A 168 -2.69 -5.49 10.47
CA THR A 168 -1.87 -6.65 10.81
C THR A 168 -0.46 -6.40 10.32
N GLN A 169 0.52 -6.99 11.01
CA GLN A 169 1.89 -6.99 10.49
C GLN A 169 1.95 -7.85 9.23
N HIS A 170 2.72 -7.40 8.25
CA HIS A 170 2.95 -8.13 7.01
C HIS A 170 4.45 -8.27 6.74
N ASP A 171 4.84 -9.39 6.14
CA ASP A 171 6.13 -9.50 5.51
C ASP A 171 6.08 -8.77 4.15
N THR A 172 6.74 -7.61 4.07
CA THR A 172 6.77 -6.78 2.86
C THR A 172 7.35 -7.54 1.67
N TRP A 173 8.35 -8.40 1.87
CA TRP A 173 8.95 -9.18 0.79
C TRP A 173 8.00 -10.20 0.21
N ASP A 174 7.29 -10.93 1.06
CA ASP A 174 6.26 -11.87 0.64
C ASP A 174 5.12 -11.17 -0.09
N ALA A 175 4.67 -10.03 0.45
CA ALA A 175 3.61 -9.23 -0.15
C ALA A 175 3.99 -8.69 -1.54
N VAL A 176 5.22 -8.19 -1.69
CA VAL A 176 5.78 -7.71 -2.97
C VAL A 176 5.98 -8.87 -3.96
N ARG A 177 6.52 -10.01 -3.51
CA ARG A 177 6.70 -11.21 -4.35
C ARG A 177 5.35 -11.75 -4.83
N LYS A 178 4.35 -11.82 -3.95
CA LYS A 178 2.98 -12.23 -4.28
C LYS A 178 2.37 -11.28 -5.30
N LEU A 179 2.55 -9.96 -5.13
CA LEU A 179 2.08 -8.97 -6.10
C LEU A 179 2.71 -9.16 -7.48
N LYS A 180 4.04 -9.33 -7.57
CA LYS A 180 4.72 -9.60 -8.85
C LYS A 180 4.14 -10.83 -9.56
N LYS A 181 3.87 -11.91 -8.81
CA LYS A 181 3.23 -13.11 -9.37
C LYS A 181 1.81 -12.82 -9.90
N ILE A 182 1.00 -12.05 -9.16
CA ILE A 182 -0.35 -11.67 -9.61
C ILE A 182 -0.30 -10.81 -10.87
N LEU A 183 0.59 -9.81 -10.91
CA LEU A 183 0.70 -8.88 -12.03
C LEU A 183 1.28 -9.53 -13.30
N SER A 184 2.18 -10.52 -13.15
CA SER A 184 2.72 -11.30 -14.27
C SER A 184 1.79 -12.41 -14.75
N SER A 185 0.84 -12.85 -13.91
CA SER A 185 -0.17 -13.83 -14.32
C SER A 185 -1.08 -13.26 -15.40
N ARG A 186 -1.14 -13.95 -16.54
CA ARG A 186 -2.10 -13.67 -17.61
C ARG A 186 -3.51 -14.18 -17.27
N TYR A 187 -3.63 -15.05 -16.26
CA TYR A 187 -4.86 -15.77 -15.88
C TYR A 187 -5.18 -15.61 -14.39
#